data_AF-A0A6N8EGY9-F1
#
_entry.id   AF-A0A6N8EGY9-F1
#
_cell.length_a   1.000
_cell.length_b   1.000
_cell.length_c   1.000
_cell.angle_alpha   90.00
_cell.angle_beta   90.00
_cell.angle_gamma   90.00
#
_symmetry.space_group_name_H-M   'P 1'
#
loop_
_entity.id
_entity.type
_entity.pdbx_description
1 polymer ?
#
loop_
_entity_poly.entity_id
_entity_poly.type
_entity_poly.pdbx_seq_one_letter_code
_entity_poly.pdbx_strand_id
1 'polypeptide(L)'
;MTYRAFMCVAALMMFGEAHADMLSHQPEPTESLSQALHDNAVAAHHRGHSEQGLQFDEQNLRRLGLSERTAKDGLWAVVHRPRSQCAQYVRQLAADAKGASEAFVQSDQRVVVYLENSGICERENLR
;
A
#
# COMPACT_ATOMS: atom_id res chain seq x y z
N MET A 1 7.34 -26.57 67.47
CA MET A 1 6.96 -27.62 66.49
C MET A 1 6.09 -26.91 65.45
N THR A 2 6.45 -26.68 64.19
CA THR A 2 7.30 -27.41 63.23
C THR A 2 7.89 -26.43 62.19
N TYR A 3 9.20 -26.55 62.01
CA TYR A 3 10.09 -26.30 60.85
C TYR A 3 9.95 -25.09 59.88
N ARG A 4 11.05 -24.31 59.91
CA ARG A 4 11.91 -23.88 58.79
C ARG A 4 11.38 -22.90 57.74
N ALA A 5 11.87 -21.67 57.85
CA ALA A 5 12.48 -20.96 56.73
C ALA A 5 13.51 -19.95 57.30
N PHE A 6 14.79 -20.31 57.26
CA PHE A 6 15.88 -19.35 57.50
C PHE A 6 16.06 -18.56 56.21
N MET A 7 15.47 -17.37 56.17
CA MET A 7 15.75 -16.36 55.15
C MET A 7 16.73 -15.35 55.73
N CYS A 8 17.79 -15.15 54.96
CA CYS A 8 18.60 -13.94 54.84
C CYS A 8 19.37 -13.49 56.09
N VAL A 9 20.70 -13.50 56.02
CA VAL A 9 21.52 -12.26 56.13
C VAL A 9 22.85 -12.45 55.40
N ALA A 10 23.03 -11.59 54.39
CA ALA A 10 24.25 -10.92 53.90
C ALA A 10 25.58 -11.68 53.73
N ALA A 11 26.13 -11.58 52.52
CA ALA A 11 27.49 -11.09 52.33
C ALA A 11 27.59 -10.37 50.98
N LEU A 12 27.43 -9.05 51.03
CA LEU A 12 27.80 -8.13 49.96
C LEU A 12 29.32 -7.94 49.96
N MET A 13 29.87 -7.70 48.76
CA MET A 13 31.17 -7.09 48.45
C MET A 13 32.38 -8.05 48.54
N MET A 14 33.24 -8.24 47.54
CA MET A 14 33.44 -7.68 46.21
C MET A 14 34.18 -8.74 45.38
N PHE A 15 33.87 -8.92 44.10
CA PHE A 15 34.83 -9.29 43.05
C PHE A 15 34.07 -9.34 41.71
N GLY A 16 34.58 -8.64 40.70
CA GLY A 16 34.32 -8.95 39.29
C GLY A 16 33.27 -8.10 38.58
N GLU A 17 33.75 -7.02 37.99
CA GLU A 17 33.35 -6.44 36.70
C GLU A 17 31.87 -6.19 36.39
N ALA A 18 31.58 -4.91 36.20
CA ALA A 18 30.33 -4.39 35.67
C ALA A 18 30.03 -4.98 34.28
N HIS A 19 29.11 -5.94 34.21
CA HIS A 19 28.42 -6.26 32.96
C HIS A 19 27.36 -5.18 32.69
N ALA A 20 27.81 -4.04 32.20
CA ALA A 20 26.98 -3.01 31.57
C ALA A 20 26.62 -3.41 30.12
N ASP A 21 26.20 -4.66 29.90
CA ASP A 21 26.02 -5.20 28.56
C ASP A 21 24.71 -5.98 28.45
N MET A 22 23.60 -5.28 28.70
CA MET A 22 22.28 -5.85 28.47
C MET A 22 21.23 -4.78 28.17
N LEU A 23 21.56 -3.87 27.24
CA LEU A 23 20.58 -2.95 26.67
C LEU A 23 20.84 -2.59 25.19
N SER A 24 21.72 -3.30 24.48
CA SER A 24 22.14 -2.94 23.11
C SER A 24 21.59 -3.81 21.98
N HIS A 25 20.59 -4.66 22.23
CA HIS A 25 19.95 -5.44 21.17
C HIS A 25 18.51 -4.99 20.92
N GLN A 26 18.33 -3.69 20.64
CA GLN A 26 17.29 -3.32 19.67
C GLN A 26 17.92 -3.48 18.29
N PRO A 27 17.30 -4.24 17.36
CA PRO A 27 17.76 -4.25 15.99
C PRO A 27 17.63 -2.83 15.46
N GLU A 28 18.77 -2.21 15.12
CA GLU A 28 18.77 -0.98 14.33
C GLU A 28 17.96 -1.26 13.06
N PRO A 29 16.99 -0.40 12.68
CA PRO A 29 16.35 -0.53 11.38
C PRO A 29 17.42 -0.32 10.32
N THR A 30 17.90 -1.42 9.73
CA THR A 30 18.97 -1.47 8.73
C THR A 30 18.55 -0.90 7.37
N GLU A 31 17.32 -0.39 7.25
CA GLU A 31 16.85 0.28 6.06
C GLU A 31 16.92 1.79 6.25
N SER A 32 17.74 2.44 5.43
CA SER A 32 17.72 3.89 5.30
C SER A 32 16.29 4.37 5.00
N LEU A 33 15.89 5.56 5.46
CA LEU A 33 14.57 6.14 5.18
C LEU A 33 14.25 6.12 3.67
N SER A 34 15.27 6.31 2.84
CA SER A 34 15.21 6.19 1.38
C SER A 34 14.86 4.78 0.91
N GLN A 35 15.36 3.74 1.57
CA GLN A 35 15.04 2.34 1.30
C GLN A 35 13.61 2.05 1.72
N ALA A 36 13.21 2.44 2.94
CA ALA A 36 11.83 2.26 3.40
C ALA A 36 10.78 3.01 2.54
N LEU A 37 11.15 4.16 1.98
CA LEU A 37 10.33 4.89 1.01
C LEU A 37 10.30 4.20 -0.35
N HIS A 38 11.44 3.70 -0.82
CA HIS A 38 11.54 2.94 -2.06
C HIS A 38 10.74 1.64 -1.97
N ASP A 39 10.88 0.88 -0.88
CA ASP A 39 10.17 -0.37 -0.64
C ASP A 39 8.68 -0.14 -0.41
N ASN A 40 8.27 0.97 0.21
CA ASN A 40 6.86 1.36 0.23
C ASN A 40 6.33 1.72 -1.17
N ALA A 41 7.11 2.44 -1.98
CA ALA A 41 6.72 2.77 -3.35
C ALA A 41 6.63 1.51 -4.23
N VAL A 42 7.59 0.59 -4.08
CA VAL A 42 7.63 -0.71 -4.75
C VAL A 42 6.50 -1.61 -4.27
N ALA A 43 6.22 -1.67 -2.96
CA ALA A 43 5.11 -2.42 -2.39
C ALA A 43 3.75 -1.82 -2.74
N ALA A 44 3.63 -0.49 -2.86
CA ALA A 44 2.44 0.18 -3.37
C ALA A 44 2.24 -0.11 -4.87
N HIS A 45 3.33 -0.14 -5.63
CA HIS A 45 3.33 -0.53 -7.04
C HIS A 45 2.93 -2.01 -7.22
N HIS A 46 3.46 -2.91 -6.40
CA HIS A 46 3.08 -4.34 -6.42
C HIS A 46 1.65 -4.59 -5.92
N ARG A 47 1.17 -3.82 -4.91
CA ARG A 47 -0.23 -3.86 -4.49
C ARG A 47 -1.20 -3.38 -5.58
N GLY A 48 -0.76 -2.53 -6.50
CA GLY A 48 -1.56 -2.13 -7.66
C GLY A 48 -1.72 -3.24 -8.72
N HIS A 49 -0.94 -4.33 -8.64
CA HIS A 49 -0.91 -5.39 -9.65
C HIS A 49 -1.23 -6.79 -9.12
N SER A 50 -1.49 -6.97 -7.82
CA SER A 50 -2.05 -8.23 -7.32
C SER A 50 -3.50 -8.39 -7.79
N GLU A 51 -3.99 -9.62 -7.95
CA GLU A 51 -5.39 -9.87 -8.35
C GLU A 51 -6.39 -9.18 -7.40
N GLN A 52 -6.06 -9.12 -6.11
CA GLN A 52 -6.83 -8.38 -5.11
C GLN A 52 -6.79 -6.86 -5.34
N GLY A 53 -5.63 -6.31 -5.71
CA GLY A 53 -5.47 -4.89 -6.05
C GLY A 53 -6.29 -4.49 -7.28
N LEU A 54 -6.27 -5.32 -8.32
CA LEU A 54 -7.07 -5.09 -9.53
C LEU A 54 -8.57 -5.15 -9.26
N GLN A 55 -9.04 -6.09 -8.42
CA GLN A 55 -10.44 -6.15 -8.02
C GLN A 55 -10.87 -4.94 -7.18
N PHE A 56 -10.01 -4.48 -6.28
CA PHE A 56 -10.27 -3.27 -5.49
C PHE A 56 -10.33 -2.03 -6.39
N ASP A 57 -9.42 -1.91 -7.34
CA ASP A 57 -9.40 -0.81 -8.30
C ASP A 57 -10.62 -0.85 -9.21
N GLU A 58 -11.08 -2.03 -9.65
CA GLU A 58 -12.32 -2.18 -10.43
C GLU A 58 -13.52 -1.66 -9.64
N GLN A 59 -13.66 -2.05 -8.37
CA GLN A 59 -14.77 -1.59 -7.53
C GLN A 59 -14.75 -0.07 -7.32
N ASN A 60 -13.57 0.50 -7.12
CA ASN A 60 -13.42 1.94 -6.94
C ASN A 60 -13.76 2.71 -8.22
N LEU A 61 -13.26 2.27 -9.36
CA LEU A 61 -13.59 2.85 -10.66
C LEU A 61 -15.10 2.80 -10.94
N ARG A 62 -15.76 1.70 -10.56
CA ARG A 62 -17.22 1.56 -10.65
C ARG A 62 -17.97 2.51 -9.72
N ARG A 63 -17.45 2.77 -8.51
CA ARG A 63 -18.03 3.78 -7.60
C ARG A 63 -17.93 5.20 -8.14
N LEU A 64 -16.91 5.49 -8.97
CA LEU A 64 -16.80 6.74 -9.70
C LEU A 64 -17.76 6.83 -10.90
N GLY A 65 -18.42 5.73 -11.27
CA GLY A 65 -19.45 5.69 -12.31
C GLY A 65 -19.01 5.08 -13.64
N LEU A 66 -17.81 4.49 -13.71
CA LEU A 66 -17.41 3.71 -14.89
C LEU A 66 -18.25 2.42 -14.98
N SER A 67 -18.60 2.04 -16.20
CA SER A 67 -19.23 0.75 -16.46
C SER A 67 -18.24 -0.39 -16.19
N GLU A 68 -18.77 -1.57 -15.87
CA GLU A 68 -17.94 -2.74 -15.57
C GLU A 68 -16.99 -3.08 -16.74
N ARG A 69 -17.46 -2.94 -17.99
CA ARG A 69 -16.66 -3.17 -19.18
C ARG A 69 -15.50 -2.18 -19.26
N THR A 70 -15.79 -0.88 -19.19
CA THR A 70 -14.76 0.17 -19.29
C THR A 70 -13.74 0.07 -18.17
N ALA A 71 -14.17 -0.26 -16.94
CA ALA A 71 -13.26 -0.48 -15.81
C ALA A 71 -12.33 -1.68 -16.06
N LYS A 72 -12.85 -2.82 -16.54
CA LYS A 72 -12.04 -4.02 -16.83
C LYS A 72 -11.08 -3.81 -17.99
N ASP A 73 -11.54 -3.24 -19.10
CA ASP A 73 -10.67 -2.97 -20.24
C ASP A 73 -9.66 -1.86 -19.95
N GLY A 74 -10.05 -0.89 -19.12
CA GLY A 74 -9.16 0.14 -18.60
C GLY A 74 -8.03 -0.40 -17.74
N LEU A 75 -8.36 -1.25 -16.76
CA LEU A 75 -7.35 -1.93 -15.93
C LEU A 75 -6.48 -2.87 -16.76
N TRP A 76 -7.05 -3.56 -17.74
CA TRP A 76 -6.28 -4.34 -18.70
C TRP A 76 -5.28 -3.45 -19.46
N ALA A 77 -5.70 -2.27 -19.91
CA ALA A 77 -4.84 -1.29 -20.58
C ALA A 77 -3.72 -0.80 -19.67
N VAL A 78 -3.99 -0.56 -18.39
CA VAL A 78 -2.97 -0.16 -17.39
C VAL A 78 -1.82 -1.16 -17.32
N VAL A 79 -2.12 -2.46 -17.42
CA VAL A 79 -1.14 -3.56 -17.34
C VAL A 79 -0.47 -3.82 -18.69
N HIS A 80 -1.23 -3.87 -19.78
CA HIS A 80 -0.76 -4.40 -21.08
C HIS A 80 -0.45 -3.32 -22.12
N ARG A 81 -1.03 -2.13 -21.96
CA ARG A 81 -0.91 -0.98 -22.86
C ARG A 81 -0.67 0.32 -22.06
N PRO A 82 0.38 0.37 -21.24
CA PRO A 82 0.59 1.43 -20.24
C PRO A 82 0.79 2.83 -20.85
N ARG A 83 1.06 2.92 -22.15
CA ARG A 83 1.22 4.18 -22.89
C ARG A 83 -0.05 4.64 -23.60
N SER A 84 -1.10 3.81 -23.65
CA SER A 84 -2.38 4.19 -24.25
C SER A 84 -3.03 5.32 -23.43
N GLN A 85 -3.86 6.15 -24.08
CA GLN A 85 -4.57 7.23 -23.40
C GLN A 85 -5.50 6.69 -22.31
N CYS A 86 -6.20 5.58 -22.59
CA CYS A 86 -7.05 4.92 -21.60
C CYS A 86 -6.26 4.56 -20.32
N ALA A 87 -5.07 3.96 -20.46
CA ALA A 87 -4.25 3.61 -19.30
C ALA A 87 -3.86 4.82 -18.45
N GLN A 88 -3.63 5.99 -19.07
CA GLN A 88 -3.28 7.20 -18.33
C GLN A 88 -4.47 7.73 -17.51
N TYR A 89 -5.66 7.83 -18.12
CA TYR A 89 -6.86 8.28 -17.42
C TYR A 89 -7.30 7.32 -16.33
N VAL A 90 -7.24 6.00 -16.58
CA VAL A 90 -7.62 4.99 -15.59
C VAL A 90 -6.67 4.99 -14.39
N ARG A 91 -5.36 5.20 -14.60
CA ARG A 91 -4.41 5.37 -13.48
C ARG A 91 -4.72 6.59 -12.64
N GLN A 92 -5.06 7.70 -13.29
CA GLN A 92 -5.45 8.92 -12.60
C GLN A 92 -6.69 8.65 -11.72
N LEU A 93 -7.76 8.12 -12.31
CA LEU A 93 -8.99 7.79 -11.57
C LEU A 93 -8.77 6.77 -10.45
N ALA A 94 -7.93 5.75 -10.67
CA ALA A 94 -7.63 4.74 -9.65
C ALA A 94 -6.77 5.32 -8.50
N ALA A 95 -5.87 6.27 -8.79
CA ALA A 95 -5.10 6.97 -7.77
C ALA A 95 -5.99 7.92 -6.96
N ASP A 96 -6.86 8.67 -7.65
CA ASP A 96 -7.81 9.60 -7.03
C ASP A 96 -8.78 8.83 -6.12
N ALA A 97 -9.30 7.68 -6.54
CA ALA A 97 -10.18 6.85 -5.71
C ALA A 97 -9.50 6.28 -4.44
N LYS A 98 -8.17 6.15 -4.43
CA LYS A 98 -7.41 5.68 -3.25
C LYS A 98 -7.14 6.78 -2.23
N GLY A 99 -7.12 8.05 -2.66
CA GLY A 99 -6.76 9.20 -1.82
C GLY A 99 -7.90 10.19 -1.52
N ALA A 100 -9.02 10.10 -2.25
CA ALA A 100 -10.10 11.07 -2.19
C ALA A 100 -11.04 10.91 -0.99
N SER A 101 -11.32 12.01 -0.30
CA SER A 101 -12.60 12.21 0.40
C SER A 101 -13.72 12.45 -0.63
N GLU A 102 -14.98 12.24 -0.27
CA GLU A 102 -16.16 12.35 -1.16
C GLU A 102 -16.21 13.63 -2.02
N ALA A 103 -15.53 14.71 -1.62
CA ALA A 103 -15.44 15.97 -2.36
C ALA A 103 -14.65 15.89 -3.69
N PHE A 104 -13.68 14.99 -3.82
CA PHE A 104 -12.91 14.83 -5.07
C PHE A 104 -13.63 13.96 -6.11
N VAL A 105 -14.54 13.10 -5.67
CA VAL A 105 -15.34 12.21 -6.52
C VAL A 105 -16.15 12.98 -7.57
N GLN A 106 -16.55 14.23 -7.29
CA GLN A 106 -17.26 15.08 -8.25
C GLN A 106 -16.37 15.70 -9.33
N SER A 107 -15.08 15.93 -9.07
CA SER A 107 -14.13 16.47 -10.07
C SER A 107 -13.87 15.46 -11.18
N ASP A 108 -13.93 14.17 -10.85
CA ASP A 108 -13.62 13.05 -11.75
C ASP A 108 -14.76 12.68 -12.71
N GLN A 109 -15.94 13.24 -12.51
CA GLN A 109 -17.13 12.87 -13.26
C GLN A 109 -17.03 13.23 -14.75
N ARG A 110 -16.30 14.30 -15.09
CA ARG A 110 -16.03 14.65 -16.49
C ARG A 110 -15.15 13.63 -17.20
N VAL A 111 -14.15 13.10 -16.49
CA VAL A 111 -13.24 12.08 -17.02
C VAL A 111 -13.99 10.76 -17.20
N VAL A 112 -14.84 10.39 -16.24
CA VAL A 112 -15.72 9.22 -16.33
C VAL A 112 -16.63 9.30 -17.56
N VAL A 113 -17.34 10.42 -17.74
CA VAL A 113 -18.21 10.63 -18.92
C VAL A 113 -17.40 10.57 -20.23
N TYR A 114 -16.21 11.14 -20.25
CA TYR A 114 -15.33 11.08 -21.42
C TYR A 114 -14.90 9.64 -21.73
N LEU A 115 -14.48 8.86 -20.73
CA LEU A 115 -14.06 7.47 -20.93
C LEU A 115 -15.20 6.59 -21.46
N GLU A 116 -16.41 6.74 -20.91
CA GLU A 116 -17.58 5.98 -21.34
C GLU A 116 -18.03 6.35 -22.77
N ASN A 117 -17.96 7.64 -23.15
CA ASN A 117 -18.51 8.09 -24.43
C ASN A 117 -17.49 8.07 -25.58
N SER A 118 -16.19 8.07 -25.28
CA SER A 118 -15.14 8.16 -26.31
C SER A 118 -14.71 6.81 -26.88
N GLY A 119 -15.02 5.69 -26.21
CA GLY A 119 -14.59 4.36 -26.63
C GLY A 119 -13.08 4.12 -26.56
N ILE A 120 -12.29 5.05 -25.99
CA ILE A 120 -10.82 4.94 -25.99
C ILE A 120 -10.29 3.77 -25.17
N CYS A 121 -11.12 3.21 -24.29
CA CYS A 121 -10.81 2.03 -23.50
C CYS A 121 -11.22 0.72 -24.17
N GLU A 122 -11.91 0.75 -25.30
CA GLU A 122 -12.21 -0.44 -26.07
C GLU A 122 -10.91 -1.05 -26.60
N ARG A 123 -10.79 -2.39 -26.52
CA ARG A 123 -9.54 -3.10 -26.84
C ARG A 123 -8.99 -2.82 -28.24
N GLU A 124 -9.86 -2.53 -29.20
CA GLU A 124 -9.50 -2.14 -30.57
C GLU A 124 -8.83 -0.77 -30.68
N ASN A 125 -9.07 0.13 -29.72
CA ASN A 125 -8.56 1.50 -29.69
C ASN A 125 -7.28 1.65 -28.83
N LEU A 126 -6.88 0.60 -28.12
CA LEU A 126 -5.69 0.56 -27.26
C LEU A 126 -4.40 0.39 -28.08
N ARG A 127 -3.92 1.51 -28.64
CA ARG A 127 -2.62 1.62 -29.31
C ARG A 127 -1.47 1.85 -28.34
#